data_AF-A0A915LQY2-F1
#
_entry.id   AF-A0A915LQY2-F1
#
_cell.length_a   1.000
_cell.length_b   1.000
_cell.length_c   1.000
_cell.angle_alpha   90.00
_cell.angle_beta   90.00
_cell.angle_gamma   90.00
#
_symmetry.space_group_name_H-M   'P 1'
#
loop_
_entity.id
_entity.type
_entity.pdbx_description
1 polymer ?
#
loop_
_entity_poly.entity_id
_entity_poly.type
_entity_poly.pdbx_seq_one_letter_code
_entity_poly.pdbx_strand_id
1 'polypeptide(L)'
;GCLLSIAAKENVKLPKDVYDKIIEASSQDIRLCINTLQMVTSGQMSMDFQKKDILMNIFEAARQILSADTSLMSKSDLFFNDYSILPLFVQENYPNVRNSKMNNLDHLQAIRRASDTIAFGDILAKQIRT
;
A
#
# COMPACT_ATOMS: atom_id res chain seq x y z
N GLY A 1 -7.56 25.63 -6.80
CA GLY A 1 -7.08 26.66 -7.75
C GLY A 1 -6.05 26.11 -8.73
N CYS A 2 -4.91 25.63 -8.24
CA CYS A 2 -3.76 25.22 -9.09
C CYS A 2 -4.08 24.07 -10.06
N LEU A 3 -4.80 23.02 -9.61
CA LEU A 3 -5.09 21.84 -10.43
C LEU A 3 -5.97 22.14 -11.66
N LEU A 4 -6.97 23.01 -11.50
CA LEU A 4 -7.88 23.40 -12.57
C LEU A 4 -7.14 24.20 -13.67
N SER A 5 -6.20 25.05 -13.27
CA SER A 5 -5.36 25.81 -14.20
C SER A 5 -4.37 24.92 -14.96
N ILE A 6 -3.86 23.87 -14.33
CA ILE A 6 -3.00 22.86 -14.99
C ILE A 6 -3.82 22.05 -15.99
N ALA A 7 -4.99 21.55 -15.59
CA ALA A 7 -5.88 20.81 -16.49
C ALA A 7 -6.33 21.64 -17.70
N ALA A 8 -6.61 22.93 -17.49
CA ALA A 8 -6.93 23.87 -18.57
C ALA A 8 -5.77 24.08 -19.56
N LYS A 9 -4.52 24.09 -19.08
CA LYS A 9 -3.32 24.19 -19.94
C LYS A 9 -3.05 22.91 -20.73
N GLU A 10 -3.35 21.76 -20.15
CA GLU A 10 -3.15 20.44 -20.77
C GLU A 10 -4.34 20.02 -21.68
N ASN A 11 -5.32 20.89 -21.92
CA ASN A 11 -6.57 20.59 -22.65
C ASN A 11 -7.37 19.41 -22.07
N VAL A 12 -7.22 19.13 -20.77
CA VAL A 12 -7.89 18.04 -20.07
C VAL A 12 -9.25 18.53 -19.57
N LYS A 13 -10.33 17.97 -20.11
CA LYS A 13 -11.71 18.29 -19.71
C LYS A 13 -12.30 17.16 -18.86
N LEU A 14 -12.05 17.20 -17.54
CA LEU A 14 -12.71 16.32 -16.58
C LEU A 14 -13.86 17.05 -15.85
N PRO A 15 -14.88 16.32 -15.34
CA PRO A 15 -15.92 16.87 -14.48
C PRO A 15 -15.35 17.44 -13.18
N LYS A 16 -16.01 18.46 -12.60
CA LYS A 16 -15.56 19.10 -11.34
C LYS A 16 -15.46 18.10 -10.17
N ASP A 17 -16.40 17.18 -10.07
CA ASP A 17 -16.43 16.14 -9.02
C ASP A 17 -15.19 15.25 -9.02
N VAL A 18 -14.58 15.03 -10.18
CA VAL A 18 -13.36 14.22 -10.32
C VAL A 18 -12.14 14.95 -9.78
N TYR A 19 -12.05 16.27 -9.99
CA TYR A 19 -10.97 17.06 -9.41
C TYR A 19 -11.04 17.10 -7.89
N ASP A 20 -12.24 17.24 -7.33
CA ASP A 20 -12.42 17.25 -5.87
C ASP A 20 -12.06 15.89 -5.25
N LYS A 21 -12.44 14.79 -5.92
CA LYS A 21 -12.02 13.42 -5.53
C LYS A 21 -10.51 13.23 -5.59
N ILE A 22 -9.83 13.73 -6.63
CA ILE A 22 -8.36 13.66 -6.74
C ILE A 22 -7.69 14.44 -5.62
N ILE A 23 -8.20 15.64 -5.30
CA ILE A 23 -7.65 16.49 -4.23
C ILE A 23 -7.83 15.83 -2.86
N GLU A 24 -9.01 15.24 -2.61
CA GLU A 24 -9.30 14.49 -1.38
C GLU A 24 -8.43 13.23 -1.28
N ALA A 25 -8.35 12.43 -2.35
CA ALA A 25 -7.52 11.23 -2.41
C ALA A 25 -6.02 11.53 -2.23
N SER A 26 -5.57 12.68 -2.74
CA SER A 26 -4.16 13.06 -2.68
C SER A 26 -3.76 13.74 -1.37
N SER A 27 -4.67 13.87 -0.39
CA SER A 27 -4.41 14.57 0.89
C SER A 27 -3.78 15.96 0.71
N GLN A 28 -4.18 16.69 -0.33
CA GLN A 28 -3.65 18.01 -0.72
C GLN A 28 -2.15 18.04 -1.15
N ASP A 29 -1.50 16.90 -1.40
CA ASP A 29 -0.16 16.87 -2.01
C ASP A 29 -0.25 17.17 -3.51
N ILE A 30 0.39 18.25 -3.95
CA ILE A 30 0.33 18.75 -5.34
C ILE A 30 0.96 17.76 -6.34
N ARG A 31 2.03 17.05 -5.95
CA ARG A 31 2.71 16.09 -6.84
C ARG A 31 1.83 14.87 -7.08
N LEU A 32 1.22 14.35 -6.01
CA LEU A 32 0.29 13.22 -6.11
C LEU A 32 -0.95 13.60 -6.92
N CYS A 33 -1.49 14.81 -6.74
CA CYS A 33 -2.62 15.27 -7.55
C CYS A 33 -2.29 15.30 -9.05
N ILE A 34 -1.11 15.80 -9.45
CA ILE A 34 -0.69 15.89 -10.86
C ILE A 34 -0.49 14.47 -11.43
N ASN A 35 0.17 13.58 -10.71
CA ASN A 35 0.40 12.20 -11.16
C ASN A 35 -0.92 11.44 -11.32
N THR A 36 -1.83 11.61 -10.36
CA THR A 36 -3.17 11.00 -10.40
C THR A 36 -3.97 11.54 -11.57
N LEU A 37 -3.90 12.85 -11.82
CA LEU A 37 -4.51 13.48 -12.99
C LEU A 37 -3.97 12.90 -14.31
N GLN A 38 -2.65 12.70 -14.42
CA GLN A 38 -2.02 12.10 -15.60
C GLN A 38 -2.41 10.63 -15.81
N MET A 39 -2.55 9.85 -14.74
CA MET A 39 -3.00 8.44 -14.83
C MET A 39 -4.46 8.34 -15.31
N VAL A 40 -5.31 9.29 -14.89
CA VAL A 40 -6.71 9.36 -15.36
C VAL A 40 -6.79 9.75 -16.83
N THR A 41 -6.01 10.76 -17.25
CA THR A 41 -6.06 11.24 -18.64
C THR A 41 -5.44 10.29 -19.64
N SER A 42 -4.45 9.50 -19.22
CA SER A 42 -3.85 8.43 -20.03
C SER A 42 -4.74 7.18 -20.14
N GLY A 43 -5.89 7.16 -19.46
CA GLY A 43 -6.81 6.01 -19.45
C GLY A 43 -6.29 4.80 -18.68
N GLN A 44 -5.18 4.96 -17.95
CA GLN A 44 -4.58 3.91 -17.11
C GLN A 44 -5.33 3.73 -15.78
N MET A 45 -6.15 4.71 -15.39
CA MET A 45 -6.95 4.67 -14.18
C MET A 45 -8.40 5.07 -14.46
N SER A 46 -9.36 4.29 -13.94
CA SER A 46 -10.79 4.54 -14.09
C SER A 46 -11.21 5.83 -13.37
N MET A 47 -12.19 6.52 -13.94
CA MET A 47 -12.82 7.72 -13.36
C MET A 47 -13.65 7.42 -12.11
N ASP A 48 -13.91 6.14 -11.84
CA ASP A 48 -14.63 5.70 -10.66
C ASP A 48 -13.65 5.51 -9.50
N PHE A 49 -13.27 6.61 -8.85
CA PHE A 49 -12.50 6.57 -7.62
C PHE A 49 -13.39 6.00 -6.52
N GLN A 50 -13.41 4.68 -6.35
CA GLN A 50 -13.87 4.10 -5.10
C GLN A 50 -12.80 4.39 -4.05
N LYS A 51 -13.20 4.67 -2.80
CA LYS A 51 -12.26 4.85 -1.67
C LYS A 51 -11.28 3.68 -1.50
N LYS A 52 -11.60 2.51 -2.06
CA LYS A 52 -10.77 1.30 -2.10
C LYS A 52 -9.69 1.30 -3.20
N ASP A 53 -9.85 2.09 -4.26
CA ASP A 53 -8.94 2.15 -5.41
C ASP A 53 -7.86 3.23 -5.26
N ILE A 54 -7.91 4.01 -4.17
CA ILE A 54 -6.73 4.72 -3.71
C ILE A 54 -5.74 3.61 -3.34
N LEU A 55 -4.80 3.33 -4.25
CA LEU A 55 -3.62 2.49 -4.07
C LEU A 55 -3.29 2.41 -2.58
N MET A 56 -3.75 1.34 -1.91
CA MET A 56 -3.54 1.18 -0.48
C MET A 56 -2.04 1.37 -0.28
N ASN A 57 -1.67 2.45 0.42
CA ASN A 57 -0.28 2.86 0.47
C ASN A 57 0.52 1.67 0.98
N ILE A 58 1.60 1.31 0.29
CA ILE A 58 2.41 0.12 0.62
C ILE A 58 2.82 0.13 2.10
N PHE A 59 3.13 1.32 2.64
CA PHE A 59 3.42 1.51 4.06
C PHE A 59 2.23 1.19 4.98
N GLU A 60 1.02 1.55 4.56
CA GLU A 60 -0.21 1.26 5.29
C GLU A 60 -0.59 -0.21 5.20
N ALA A 61 -0.45 -0.81 4.01
CA ALA A 61 -0.62 -2.25 3.80
C ALA A 61 0.35 -3.06 4.67
N ALA A 62 1.64 -2.70 4.69
CA ALA A 62 2.63 -3.32 5.57
C ALA A 62 2.27 -3.19 7.06
N ARG A 63 1.79 -2.01 7.47
CA ARG A 63 1.33 -1.76 8.85
C ARG A 63 0.12 -2.64 9.22
N GLN A 64 -0.84 -2.78 8.31
CA GLN A 64 -2.02 -3.63 8.51
C GLN A 64 -1.65 -5.12 8.54
N ILE A 65 -0.71 -5.57 7.70
CA ILE A 65 -0.21 -6.97 7.73
C ILE A 65 0.41 -7.29 9.11
N LEU A 66 1.19 -6.37 9.66
CA LEU A 66 1.84 -6.53 10.97
C LEU A 66 0.91 -6.27 12.16
N SER A 67 -0.27 -5.69 11.94
CA SER A 67 -1.25 -5.43 13.01
C SER A 67 -1.91 -6.72 13.50
N ALA A 68 -2.20 -6.80 14.79
CA ALA A 68 -2.95 -7.91 15.38
C ALA A 68 -4.45 -7.84 15.06
N ASP A 69 -4.97 -6.64 14.77
CA ASP A 69 -6.41 -6.40 14.60
C ASP A 69 -6.92 -6.75 13.20
N THR A 70 -6.02 -7.02 12.25
CA THR A 70 -6.36 -7.33 10.86
C THR A 70 -6.65 -8.82 10.70
N SER A 71 -7.79 -9.14 10.07
CA SER A 71 -8.19 -10.53 9.81
C SER A 71 -7.20 -11.25 8.88
N LEU A 72 -7.06 -12.57 9.01
CA LEU A 72 -6.17 -13.36 8.15
C LEU A 72 -6.50 -13.19 6.65
N MET A 73 -7.79 -13.17 6.31
CA MET A 73 -8.26 -12.98 4.93
C MET A 73 -7.78 -11.63 4.39
N SER A 74 -7.98 -10.56 5.16
CA SER A 74 -7.55 -9.22 4.77
C SER A 74 -6.03 -9.10 4.64
N LYS A 75 -5.26 -9.78 5.50
CA LYS A 75 -3.79 -9.83 5.36
C LYS A 75 -3.34 -10.50 4.06
N SER A 76 -4.04 -11.56 3.66
CA SER A 76 -3.79 -12.23 2.38
C SER A 76 -4.08 -11.30 1.20
N ASP A 77 -5.22 -10.61 1.21
CA ASP A 77 -5.58 -9.66 0.15
C ASP A 77 -4.58 -8.51 0.05
N LEU A 78 -4.14 -7.98 1.20
CA LEU A 78 -3.12 -6.93 1.27
C LEU A 78 -1.79 -7.37 0.66
N PHE A 79 -1.35 -8.60 0.91
CA PHE A 79 -0.12 -9.14 0.33
C PHE A 79 -0.16 -9.13 -1.21
N PHE A 80 -1.32 -9.43 -1.80
CA PHE A 80 -1.48 -9.45 -3.25
C PHE A 80 -1.59 -8.06 -3.89
N ASN A 81 -1.70 -7.00 -3.10
CA ASN A 81 -1.64 -5.62 -3.61
C ASN A 81 -0.25 -5.31 -4.22
N ASP A 82 0.83 -5.76 -3.57
CA ASP A 82 2.18 -5.71 -4.12
C ASP A 82 3.06 -6.82 -3.53
N TYR A 83 3.06 -7.99 -4.19
CA TYR A 83 3.82 -9.17 -3.79
C TYR A 83 5.34 -9.03 -4.02
N SER A 84 5.78 -7.94 -4.66
CA SER A 84 7.21 -7.68 -4.90
C SER A 84 7.85 -6.95 -3.73
N ILE A 85 7.15 -5.96 -3.16
CA ILE A 85 7.70 -5.05 -2.16
C ILE A 85 7.23 -5.37 -0.74
N LEU A 86 5.98 -5.83 -0.54
CA LEU A 86 5.43 -6.07 0.80
C LEU A 86 6.20 -7.11 1.62
N PRO A 87 6.72 -8.22 1.04
CA PRO A 87 7.57 -9.14 1.78
C PRO A 87 8.80 -8.45 2.39
N LEU A 88 9.40 -7.50 1.68
CA LEU A 88 10.58 -6.75 2.13
C LEU A 88 10.22 -5.81 3.29
N PHE A 89 9.07 -5.13 3.20
CA PHE A 89 8.58 -4.30 4.29
C PHE A 89 8.30 -5.11 5.56
N VAL A 90 7.71 -6.31 5.43
CA VAL A 90 7.48 -7.21 6.55
C VAL A 90 8.80 -7.68 7.14
N GLN A 91 9.77 -8.09 6.32
CA GLN A 91 11.10 -8.53 6.75
C GLN A 91 11.83 -7.44 7.55
N GLU A 92 11.78 -6.18 7.11
CA GLU A 92 12.46 -5.09 7.80
C GLU A 92 11.80 -4.75 9.15
N ASN A 93 10.46 -4.85 9.23
CA ASN A 93 9.71 -4.30 10.36
C ASN A 93 9.25 -5.34 11.39
N TYR A 94 9.17 -6.64 11.06
CA TYR A 94 8.71 -7.66 12.01
C TYR A 94 9.50 -7.73 13.33
N PRO A 95 10.83 -7.44 13.40
CA PRO A 95 11.55 -7.48 14.67
C PRO A 95 11.13 -6.35 15.62
N ASN A 96 10.64 -5.23 15.07
CA ASN A 96 10.17 -4.08 15.83
C ASN A 96 8.73 -4.25 16.34
N VAL A 97 8.03 -5.30 15.89
CA VAL A 97 6.67 -5.61 16.33
C VAL A 97 6.73 -6.31 17.68
N ARG A 98 6.34 -5.59 18.72
CA ARG A 98 6.31 -6.11 20.09
C ARG A 98 4.92 -6.00 20.68
N ASN A 99 4.41 -7.12 21.19
CA ASN A 99 3.22 -7.12 22.00
C ASN A 99 3.59 -6.70 23.44
N SER A 100 2.91 -5.69 23.98
CA SER A 100 3.11 -5.19 25.34
C SER A 100 2.94 -6.25 26.44
N LYS A 101 2.23 -7.35 26.14
CA LYS A 101 1.98 -8.46 27.06
C LYS A 101 3.04 -9.58 27.01
N MET A 102 4.03 -9.48 26.12
CA MET A 102 4.98 -10.56 25.84
C MET A 102 6.31 -10.38 26.59
N ASN A 103 6.79 -11.45 27.22
CA ASN A 103 8.10 -11.46 27.88
C ASN A 103 9.25 -11.40 26.85
N ASN A 104 10.45 -11.01 27.30
CA ASN A 104 11.62 -10.91 26.41
C ASN A 104 11.99 -12.25 25.77
N LEU A 105 11.90 -13.36 26.51
CA LEU A 105 12.19 -14.70 25.98
C LEU A 105 11.15 -15.13 24.94
N ASP A 106 9.87 -14.90 25.22
CA ASP A 106 8.77 -15.22 24.32
C ASP A 106 8.87 -14.40 23.02
N HIS A 107 9.26 -13.13 23.13
CA HIS A 107 9.49 -12.25 21.98
C HIS A 107 10.65 -12.75 21.11
N LEU A 108 11.77 -13.16 21.72
CA LEU A 108 12.91 -13.70 20.98
C LEU A 108 12.54 -15.03 20.28
N GLN A 109 11.75 -15.88 20.93
CA GLN A 109 11.21 -17.09 20.29
C GLN A 109 10.25 -16.77 19.13
N ALA A 110 9.42 -15.73 19.26
CA ALA A 110 8.52 -15.29 18.21
C ALA A 110 9.29 -14.73 17.00
N ILE A 111 10.32 -13.91 17.23
CA ILE A 111 11.22 -13.41 16.18
C ILE A 111 11.87 -14.59 15.44
N ARG A 112 12.40 -15.58 16.17
CA ARG A 112 12.98 -16.79 15.56
C ARG A 112 11.97 -17.51 14.66
N ARG A 113 10.75 -17.74 15.14
CA ARG A 113 9.71 -18.41 14.34
C ARG A 113 9.35 -17.60 13.10
N ALA A 114 9.27 -16.27 13.24
CA ALA A 114 9.01 -15.38 12.11
C ALA A 114 10.17 -15.42 11.09
N SER A 115 11.42 -15.39 11.54
CA SER A 115 12.58 -15.48 10.65
C SER A 115 12.63 -16.79 9.87
N ASP A 116 12.35 -17.92 10.53
CA ASP A 116 12.32 -19.24 9.88
C ASP A 116 11.21 -19.30 8.81
N THR A 117 10.05 -18.69 9.10
CA THR A 117 8.91 -18.67 8.16
C THR A 117 9.16 -17.75 6.96
N ILE A 118 9.76 -16.58 7.19
CA ILE A 118 10.12 -15.64 6.12
C ILE A 118 11.18 -16.26 5.20
N ALA A 119 12.19 -16.93 5.77
CA ALA A 119 13.20 -17.64 5.00
C ALA A 119 12.60 -18.76 4.12
N PHE A 120 11.65 -19.53 4.67
CA PHE A 120 10.93 -20.52 3.88
C PHE A 120 10.11 -19.88 2.74
N GLY A 121 9.47 -18.74 3.01
CA GLY A 121 8.76 -17.95 2.00
C GLY A 121 9.66 -17.47 0.87
N ASP A 122 10.90 -17.07 1.15
CA ASP A 122 11.88 -16.65 0.13
C ASP A 122 12.29 -17.81 -0.80
N ILE A 123 12.48 -19.01 -0.24
CA ILE A 123 12.74 -20.23 -1.03
C ILE A 123 11.58 -20.50 -2.00
N LEU A 124 10.34 -20.41 -1.51
CA LEU A 124 9.14 -20.58 -2.34
C LEU A 124 9.01 -19.49 -3.40
N ALA A 125 9.26 -18.23 -3.04
CA ALA A 125 9.21 -17.11 -3.98
C ALA A 125 10.22 -17.29 -5.13
N LYS A 126 11.41 -17.81 -4.83
CA LYS A 126 12.42 -18.15 -5.84
C LYS A 126 11.95 -19.27 -6.77
N GLN A 127 11.29 -20.31 -6.24
CA GLN A 127 10.74 -21.40 -7.05
C GLN A 127 9.60 -20.95 -7.96
N ILE A 128 8.73 -20.05 -7.50
CA ILE A 128 7.60 -19.54 -8.31
C ILE A 128 8.07 -18.65 -9.46
N ARG A 129 9.21 -17.95 -9.29
CA ARG A 129 9.77 -17.03 -10.29
C ARG A 129 10.68 -17.69 -11.32
N THR A 130 10.96 -19.00 -11.19
CA THR A 130 11.78 -19.78 -12.12
C THR A 130 10.87 -20.58 -13.04
#